data_AF-A0A1B6EBT9-F1
#
_entry.id   AF-A0A1B6EBT9-F1
#
_cell.length_a   1.000
_cell.length_b   1.000
_cell.length_c   1.000
_cell.angle_alpha   90.00
_cell.angle_beta   90.00
_cell.angle_gamma   90.00
#
_symmetry.space_group_name_H-M   'P 1'
#
loop_
_entity.id
_entity.type
_entity.pdbx_description
1 polymer ?
#
loop_
_entity_poly.entity_id
_entity_poly.type
_entity_poly.pdbx_seq_one_letter_code
_entity_poly.pdbx_strand_id
1 'polypeptide(L)'
;MDKWPVERYSQWRNKMWIEKQLSKDKCIAFIKNAEFILLNNETVLENINLSGESGFVKSSYSEDNLGILLKKENTISKFRIKFGKNKTTSSINNCLACVSEIRKYLPVKDINANKIQKF
;
A
#
# COMPACT_ATOMS: atom_id res chain seq x y z
N MET A 1 -1.97 -12.03 -12.91
CA MET A 1 -2.38 -11.26 -11.72
C MET A 1 -1.16 -11.15 -10.84
N ASP A 2 -0.64 -9.95 -10.72
CA ASP A 2 0.63 -9.72 -10.04
C ASP A 2 0.45 -9.73 -8.53
N LYS A 3 1.45 -10.27 -7.84
CA LYS A 3 1.50 -10.40 -6.39
C LYS A 3 2.84 -9.86 -5.92
N TRP A 4 2.81 -8.95 -4.95
CA TRP A 4 4.02 -8.31 -4.43
C TRP A 4 4.21 -8.68 -2.97
N PRO A 5 5.41 -9.17 -2.58
CA PRO A 5 5.68 -9.55 -1.19
C PRO A 5 5.68 -8.31 -0.29
N VAL A 6 5.21 -8.48 0.94
CA VAL A 6 5.15 -7.42 1.96
C VAL A 6 5.97 -7.86 3.18
N GLU A 7 6.95 -7.03 3.56
CA GLU A 7 7.83 -7.28 4.71
C GLU A 7 7.29 -6.68 6.00
N ARG A 8 6.63 -5.53 5.92
CA ARG A 8 6.05 -4.85 7.09
C ARG A 8 4.69 -4.28 6.77
N TYR A 9 3.83 -4.30 7.76
CA TYR A 9 2.49 -3.73 7.70
C TYR A 9 2.18 -3.03 9.02
N SER A 10 1.75 -1.77 8.96
CA SER A 10 1.32 -1.02 10.13
C SER A 10 -0.01 -0.33 9.87
N GLN A 11 -0.86 -0.30 10.90
CA GLN A 11 -2.09 0.49 10.90
C GLN A 11 -1.96 1.67 11.87
N TRP A 12 -2.56 2.79 11.52
CA TRP A 12 -2.69 3.94 12.42
C TRP A 12 -3.88 3.71 13.35
N ARG A 13 -3.61 3.53 14.65
CA ARG A 13 -4.64 3.38 15.69
C ARG A 13 -4.22 4.17 16.91
N ASN A 14 -5.18 4.74 17.65
CA ASN A 14 -4.91 5.46 18.90
C ASN A 14 -3.76 6.50 18.79
N LYS A 15 -3.73 7.25 17.67
CA LYS A 15 -2.71 8.26 17.37
C LYS A 15 -1.27 7.72 17.23
N MET A 16 -1.09 6.44 16.95
CA MET A 16 0.23 5.83 16.72
C MET A 16 0.20 4.77 15.63
N TRP A 17 1.37 4.48 15.05
CA TRP A 17 1.54 3.35 14.14
C TRP A 17 1.70 2.07 14.95
N ILE A 18 0.81 1.11 14.72
CA ILE A 18 0.88 -0.23 15.31
C ILE A 18 1.28 -1.19 14.19
N GLU A 19 2.50 -1.71 14.28
CA GLU A 19 2.96 -2.77 13.41
C GLU A 19 2.25 -4.09 13.74
N LYS A 20 1.82 -4.80 12.72
CA LYS A 20 1.19 -6.12 12.86
C LYS A 20 2.22 -7.18 12.56
N GLN A 21 2.24 -8.24 13.38
CA GLN A 21 3.07 -9.40 13.12
C GLN A 21 2.61 -10.06 11.82
N LEU A 22 3.53 -10.19 10.86
CA LEU A 22 3.30 -10.90 9.62
C LEU A 22 3.86 -12.32 9.72
N SER A 23 3.23 -13.24 8.98
CA SER A 23 3.79 -14.56 8.77
C SER A 23 4.93 -14.43 7.77
N LYS A 24 6.11 -14.94 8.16
CA LYS A 24 7.33 -14.85 7.34
C LYS A 24 7.08 -15.36 5.93
N ASP A 25 7.42 -14.55 4.94
CA ASP A 25 7.32 -14.83 3.50
C ASP A 25 5.91 -15.19 2.99
N LYS A 26 4.86 -14.89 3.78
CA LYS A 26 3.47 -15.25 3.47
C LYS A 26 2.53 -14.05 3.36
N CYS A 27 3.05 -12.83 3.48
CA CYS A 27 2.27 -11.62 3.29
C CYS A 27 2.46 -11.10 1.86
N ILE A 28 1.34 -10.92 1.16
CA ILE A 28 1.31 -10.45 -0.22
C ILE A 28 0.25 -9.37 -0.41
N ALA A 29 0.60 -8.36 -1.21
CA ALA A 29 -0.34 -7.41 -1.77
C ALA A 29 -0.66 -7.80 -3.22
N PHE A 30 -1.91 -7.64 -3.62
CA PHE A 30 -2.32 -7.83 -5.01
C PHE A 30 -3.56 -7.00 -5.33
N ILE A 31 -3.82 -6.80 -6.63
CA ILE A 31 -5.00 -6.09 -7.10
C ILE A 31 -5.83 -7.01 -8.00
N LYS A 32 -7.13 -7.07 -7.74
CA LYS A 32 -8.08 -7.85 -8.53
C LYS A 32 -9.40 -7.09 -8.61
N ASN A 33 -9.96 -6.93 -9.81
CA ASN A 33 -11.27 -6.27 -10.01
C ASN A 33 -11.39 -4.89 -9.30
N ALA A 34 -10.37 -4.04 -9.45
CA ALA A 34 -10.26 -2.75 -8.74
C ALA A 34 -10.19 -2.84 -7.21
N GLU A 35 -10.02 -4.02 -6.62
CA GLU A 35 -9.78 -4.19 -5.19
C GLU A 35 -8.30 -4.34 -4.90
N PHE A 36 -7.77 -3.52 -3.99
CA PHE A 36 -6.47 -3.74 -3.36
C PHE A 36 -6.67 -4.67 -2.16
N ILE A 37 -5.97 -5.80 -2.17
CA ILE A 37 -6.07 -6.81 -1.12
C ILE A 37 -4.68 -7.05 -0.53
N LEU A 38 -4.61 -6.97 0.81
CA LEU A 38 -3.45 -7.39 1.59
C LEU A 38 -3.80 -8.70 2.29
N LEU A 39 -3.11 -9.78 1.92
CA LEU A 39 -3.33 -11.12 2.44
C LEU A 39 -2.08 -11.55 3.23
N ASN A 40 -2.27 -12.03 4.45
CA ASN A 40 -1.22 -12.66 5.25
C ASN A 40 -1.60 -14.12 5.53
N ASN A 41 -0.90 -15.05 4.88
CA ASN A 41 -1.29 -16.46 4.80
C ASN A 41 -2.69 -16.63 4.20
N GLU A 42 -3.70 -16.92 5.02
CA GLU A 42 -5.11 -17.09 4.62
C GLU A 42 -6.01 -15.97 5.17
N THR A 43 -5.43 -15.02 5.89
CA THR A 43 -6.16 -13.93 6.54
C THR A 43 -6.07 -12.67 5.69
N VAL A 44 -7.22 -12.15 5.26
CA VAL A 44 -7.31 -10.84 4.63
C VAL A 44 -7.12 -9.76 5.71
N LEU A 45 -6.07 -8.96 5.58
CA LEU A 45 -5.75 -7.87 6.51
C LEU A 45 -6.38 -6.55 6.06
N GLU A 46 -6.43 -6.30 4.76
CA GLU A 46 -7.07 -5.14 4.14
C GLU A 46 -7.74 -5.60 2.83
N ASN A 47 -8.95 -5.09 2.57
CA ASN A 47 -9.62 -5.19 1.27
C ASN A 47 -10.27 -3.83 0.96
N ILE A 48 -9.84 -3.19 -0.13
CA ILE A 48 -10.18 -1.81 -0.43
C ILE A 48 -10.57 -1.69 -1.89
N ASN A 49 -11.76 -1.14 -2.12
CA ASN A 49 -12.16 -0.76 -3.47
C ASN A 49 -11.44 0.53 -3.91
N LEU A 50 -10.59 0.41 -4.93
CA LEU A 50 -9.84 1.51 -5.54
C LEU A 50 -10.68 2.35 -6.50
N SER A 51 -11.79 1.79 -7.02
CA SER A 51 -12.73 2.47 -7.92
C SER A 51 -13.87 3.20 -7.19
N GLY A 52 -13.83 3.25 -5.85
CA GLY A 52 -14.82 3.95 -5.06
C GLY A 52 -14.88 5.46 -5.34
N GLU A 53 -15.87 6.13 -4.78
CA GLU A 53 -16.09 7.57 -4.96
C GLU A 53 -14.79 8.39 -4.83
N SER A 54 -14.63 9.36 -5.72
CA SER A 54 -13.43 10.18 -5.79
C SER A 54 -13.19 10.92 -4.47
N GLY A 55 -12.03 10.72 -3.86
CA GLY A 55 -11.59 11.46 -2.65
C GLY A 55 -11.66 10.68 -1.33
N PHE A 56 -12.30 9.51 -1.31
CA PHE A 56 -12.34 8.64 -0.13
C PHE A 56 -11.03 7.91 0.11
N VAL A 57 -10.34 7.53 -0.97
CA VAL A 57 -9.04 6.86 -0.91
C VAL A 57 -7.96 7.84 -1.34
N LYS A 58 -6.99 8.08 -0.46
CA LYS A 58 -5.76 8.81 -0.77
C LYS A 58 -4.59 7.85 -0.63
N SER A 59 -3.70 7.85 -1.60
CA SER A 59 -2.54 6.98 -1.60
C SER A 59 -1.27 7.77 -1.90
N SER A 60 -0.18 7.31 -1.32
CA SER A 60 1.14 7.89 -1.53
C SER A 60 2.22 6.85 -1.33
N TYR A 61 3.36 7.02 -1.99
CA TYR A 61 4.51 6.14 -1.81
C TYR A 61 5.82 6.92 -1.59
N SER A 62 6.79 6.23 -1.01
CA SER A 62 8.18 6.69 -0.85
C SER A 62 9.07 5.45 -0.84
N GLU A 63 10.00 5.37 -1.78
CA GLU A 63 10.90 4.22 -1.95
C GLU A 63 10.09 2.91 -2.04
N ASP A 64 10.30 1.99 -1.10
CA ASP A 64 9.60 0.70 -1.00
C ASP A 64 8.37 0.72 -0.09
N ASN A 65 7.85 1.90 0.24
CA ASN A 65 6.70 2.04 1.14
C ASN A 65 5.50 2.61 0.40
N LEU A 66 4.33 2.00 0.61
CA LEU A 66 3.03 2.51 0.19
C LEU A 66 2.19 2.84 1.42
N GLY A 67 1.61 4.03 1.45
CA GLY A 67 0.63 4.46 2.43
C GLY A 67 -0.73 4.67 1.78
N ILE A 68 -1.78 4.20 2.45
CA ILE A 68 -3.17 4.39 2.04
C ILE A 68 -3.95 4.98 3.21
N LEU A 69 -4.75 5.99 2.90
CA LEU A 69 -5.66 6.67 3.80
C LEU A 69 -7.07 6.53 3.22
N LEU A 70 -7.97 5.99 4.05
CA LEU A 70 -9.38 5.88 3.79
C LEU A 70 -10.09 6.92 4.67
N LYS A 71 -10.76 7.88 4.05
CA LYS A 71 -11.57 8.89 4.74
C LYS A 71 -13.01 8.71 4.31
N LYS A 72 -13.84 8.14 5.17
CA LYS A 72 -15.30 8.14 5.07
C LYS A 72 -15.84 9.13 6.11
N GLU A 73 -16.98 9.76 5.85
CA GLU A 73 -17.63 10.84 6.64
C GLU A 73 -17.10 11.01 8.08
N ASN A 74 -17.24 9.98 8.92
CA ASN A 74 -16.85 9.99 10.34
C ASN A 74 -15.71 9.03 10.71
N THR A 75 -15.08 8.37 9.74
CA THR A 75 -14.02 7.39 9.98
C THR A 75 -12.78 7.66 9.12
N ILE A 76 -11.63 7.70 9.78
CA ILE A 76 -10.32 7.75 9.12
C ILE A 76 -9.60 6.46 9.46
N SER A 77 -9.33 5.64 8.44
CA SER A 77 -8.39 4.53 8.53
C SER A 77 -7.13 4.88 7.75
N LYS A 78 -5.98 4.49 8.29
CA LYS A 78 -4.70 4.63 7.58
C LYS A 78 -3.88 3.39 7.83
N PHE A 79 -3.23 2.91 6.78
CA PHE A 79 -2.23 1.87 6.90
C PHE A 79 -1.07 2.16 5.95
N ARG A 80 0.04 1.49 6.23
CA ARG A 80 1.21 1.50 5.37
C ARG A 80 1.79 0.10 5.27
N ILE A 81 2.36 -0.19 4.12
CA ILE A 81 3.11 -1.42 3.87
C ILE A 81 4.50 -1.07 3.37
N LYS A 82 5.47 -1.90 3.75
CA LYS A 82 6.81 -1.94 3.17
C LYS A 82 6.90 -3.19 2.30
N PHE A 83 7.19 -3.00 1.02
CA PHE A 83 7.35 -4.11 0.09
C PHE A 83 8.66 -4.85 0.35
N GLY A 84 8.63 -6.17 0.17
CA GLY A 84 9.81 -7.00 0.21
C GLY A 84 10.47 -7.16 -1.15
N LYS A 85 11.69 -7.69 -1.16
CA LYS A 85 12.33 -8.18 -2.38
C LYS A 85 11.87 -9.62 -2.69
N ASN A 86 11.93 -10.00 -3.96
CA ASN A 86 11.83 -11.41 -4.37
C ASN A 86 13.10 -11.77 -5.17
N LYS A 87 13.15 -12.99 -5.73
CA LYS A 87 14.34 -13.49 -6.44
C LYS A 87 14.75 -12.63 -7.64
N THR A 88 13.81 -11.94 -8.27
CA THR A 88 14.01 -11.25 -9.55
C THR A 88 13.85 -9.74 -9.44
N THR A 89 13.26 -9.23 -8.35
CA THR A 89 12.78 -7.86 -8.25
C THR A 89 13.10 -7.26 -6.88
N SER A 90 13.63 -6.04 -6.86
CA SER A 90 13.90 -5.27 -5.64
C SER A 90 12.60 -4.84 -4.94
N SER A 91 12.68 -4.48 -3.66
CA SER A 91 11.53 -3.98 -2.90
C SER A 91 10.94 -2.70 -3.53
N ILE A 92 11.81 -1.79 -3.99
CA ILE A 92 11.41 -0.56 -4.69
C ILE A 92 10.67 -0.88 -5.98
N ASN A 93 11.19 -1.82 -6.80
CA ASN A 93 10.53 -2.16 -8.06
C ASN A 93 9.19 -2.87 -7.83
N ASN A 94 9.07 -3.70 -6.78
CA ASN A 94 7.79 -4.28 -6.38
C ASN A 94 6.79 -3.19 -5.96
N CYS A 95 7.24 -2.20 -5.18
CA CYS A 95 6.44 -1.04 -4.81
C CYS A 95 5.95 -0.27 -6.04
N LEU A 96 6.86 0.08 -6.96
CA LEU A 96 6.55 0.83 -8.17
C LEU A 96 5.58 0.07 -9.09
N ALA A 97 5.75 -1.25 -9.24
CA ALA A 97 4.83 -2.09 -9.99
C ALA A 97 3.43 -2.07 -9.37
N CYS A 98 3.32 -2.22 -8.05
CA CYS A 98 2.04 -2.10 -7.35
C CYS A 98 1.41 -0.71 -7.52
N VAL A 99 2.19 0.35 -7.35
CA VAL A 99 1.75 1.75 -7.54
C VAL A 99 1.23 1.97 -8.97
N SER A 100 1.92 1.43 -9.98
CA SER A 100 1.48 1.52 -11.38
C SER A 100 0.09 0.91 -11.58
N GLU A 101 -0.17 -0.24 -10.95
CA GLU A 101 -1.50 -0.88 -11.00
C GLU A 101 -2.57 -0.07 -10.25
N ILE A 102 -2.25 0.52 -9.10
CA ILE A 102 -3.19 1.40 -8.37
C ILE A 102 -3.54 2.64 -9.19
N ARG A 103 -2.54 3.21 -9.90
CA ARG A 103 -2.71 4.43 -10.73
C ARG A 103 -3.74 4.29 -11.85
N LYS A 104 -4.09 3.07 -12.24
CA LYS A 104 -5.18 2.81 -13.20
C LYS A 104 -6.55 3.19 -12.64
N TYR A 105 -6.70 3.27 -11.32
CA TYR A 105 -7.97 3.52 -10.63
C TYR A 105 -7.99 4.87 -9.90
N LEU A 106 -6.87 5.26 -9.27
CA LEU A 106 -6.79 6.51 -8.51
C LEU A 106 -5.37 7.12 -8.53
N PRO A 107 -5.23 8.45 -8.32
CA PRO A 107 -3.91 9.08 -8.22
C PRO A 107 -3.11 8.58 -7.01
N VAL A 108 -1.82 8.28 -7.22
CA VAL A 108 -0.86 7.92 -6.16
C VAL A 108 0.26 8.95 -6.12
N LYS A 109 0.37 9.66 -4.99
CA LYS A 109 1.36 10.74 -4.79
C LYS A 109 2.75 10.19 -4.48
N ASP A 110 3.77 10.62 -5.22
CA ASP A 110 5.17 10.42 -4.83
C ASP A 110 5.57 11.47 -3.79
N ILE A 111 6.03 11.03 -2.61
CA ILE A 111 6.42 11.93 -1.52
C ILE A 111 7.79 12.58 -1.78
N ASN A 112 8.66 11.93 -2.55
CA ASN A 112 10.03 12.40 -2.80
C ASN A 112 10.17 13.24 -4.08
N ALA A 113 9.16 13.27 -4.96
CA ALA A 113 9.20 14.04 -6.21
C ALA A 113 9.53 15.53 -6.02
N ASN A 114 9.22 16.12 -4.86
CA ASN A 114 9.47 17.53 -4.56
C ASN A 114 10.79 17.80 -3.79
N LYS A 115 11.60 16.77 -3.49
CA LYS A 115 12.92 16.97 -2.84
C LYS A 115 14.00 17.42 -3.83
N ILE A 116 13.73 17.33 -5.14
CA ILE A 116 14.62 17.79 -6.20
C ILE A 116 14.25 19.23 -6.55
N GLN A 117 14.55 20.19 -5.67
CA GLN A 117 14.67 21.62 -6.00
C GLN A 117 15.13 22.42 -4.77
N LYS A 118 16.41 22.22 -4.41
CA LYS A 118 17.23 23.22 -3.71
C LYS A 118 18.66 23.07 -4.23
N PHE A 119 18.92 23.69 -5.37
CA PHE A 119 20.27 24.09 -5.77
C PHE A 119 20.41 25.57 -5.45
#